data_AF-A0A6I4ULD0-F1
#
_entry.id   AF-A0A6I4ULD0-F1
#
_cell.length_a   1.000
_cell.length_b   1.000
_cell.length_c   1.000
_cell.angle_alpha   90.00
_cell.angle_beta   90.00
_cell.angle_gamma   90.00
#
_symmetry.space_group_name_H-M   'P 1'
#
loop_
_entity.id
_entity.type
_entity.pdbx_description
1 polymer ?
#
loop_
_entity_poly.entity_id
_entity_poly.type
_entity_poly.pdbx_seq_one_letter_code
_entity_poly.pdbx_strand_id
1 'polypeptide(L)'
;MLTERRRGLLVFNGIGLIAFAVLSGWLYFFFTLGAIDLWPFVTDVPAAIPGDRRAWNMAHLEGITNGTMLIAIGAGGAYIRLGERAQAMLFWAALAFGWMFTLPAIANALFGTRGLEFGGGPFPGDVTINNIIFLAGWPAMIGVHLAVALLLWGAWQHHRHAGSRA
;
A
#
# COMPACT_ATOMS: atom_id res chain seq x y z
N MET A 1 -1.05 -24.64 1.11
CA MET A 1 -1.93 -23.58 1.63
C MET A 1 -1.05 -22.65 2.44
N LEU A 2 -1.36 -21.35 2.49
CA LEU A 2 -0.58 -20.44 3.35
C LEU A 2 -0.68 -20.87 4.82
N THR A 3 0.42 -20.78 5.55
CA THR A 3 0.43 -21.06 7.00
C THR A 3 -0.42 -20.03 7.76
N GLU A 4 -1.04 -20.45 8.86
CA GLU A 4 -1.91 -19.59 9.65
C GLU A 4 -1.19 -18.34 10.16
N ARG A 5 0.07 -18.50 10.57
CA ARG A 5 0.93 -17.39 10.96
C ARG A 5 1.08 -16.34 9.85
N ARG A 6 1.34 -16.76 8.60
CA ARG A 6 1.47 -15.83 7.47
C ARG A 6 0.15 -15.15 7.13
N ARG A 7 -0.95 -15.90 7.16
CA ARG A 7 -2.31 -15.35 6.95
C ARG A 7 -2.64 -14.26 7.97
N GLY A 8 -2.46 -14.56 9.25
CA GLY A 8 -2.68 -13.59 10.33
C GLY A 8 -1.81 -12.34 10.21
N LEU A 9 -0.52 -12.52 9.87
CA LEU A 9 0.38 -11.39 9.65
C LEU A 9 -0.01 -10.52 8.45
N LEU A 10 -0.50 -11.11 7.36
CA LEU A 10 -1.01 -10.34 6.21
C LEU A 10 -2.26 -9.54 6.59
N VAL A 11 -3.20 -10.14 7.31
CA VAL A 11 -4.38 -9.42 7.81
C VAL A 11 -3.98 -8.29 8.75
N PHE A 12 -3.06 -8.54 9.69
CA PHE A 12 -2.57 -7.52 10.61
C PHE A 12 -1.91 -6.34 9.88
N ASN A 13 -1.02 -6.62 8.91
CA ASN A 13 -0.40 -5.57 8.11
C ASN A 13 -1.43 -4.83 7.25
N GLY A 14 -2.42 -5.53 6.71
CA GLY A 14 -3.50 -4.91 5.96
C GLY A 14 -4.33 -3.95 6.81
N ILE A 15 -4.67 -4.32 8.04
CA ILE A 15 -5.31 -3.42 9.02
C ILE A 15 -4.40 -2.23 9.34
N GLY A 16 -3.08 -2.46 9.47
CA GLY A 16 -2.10 -1.39 9.64
C GLY A 16 -2.14 -0.38 8.48
N LEU A 17 -2.20 -0.83 7.23
CA LEU A 17 -2.34 0.05 6.07
C LEU A 17 -3.67 0.82 6.07
N ILE A 18 -4.78 0.19 6.49
CA ILE A 18 -6.06 0.90 6.68
C ILE A 18 -5.93 1.98 7.76
N ALA A 19 -5.25 1.71 8.87
CA ALA A 19 -4.99 2.71 9.90
C ALA A 19 -4.18 3.90 9.36
N PHE A 20 -3.13 3.63 8.56
CA PHE A 20 -2.38 4.68 7.86
C PHE A 20 -3.24 5.46 6.86
N ALA A 21 -4.17 4.80 6.18
CA ALA A 21 -5.11 5.47 5.29
C ALA A 21 -6.05 6.41 6.05
N VAL A 22 -6.50 6.03 7.26
CA VAL A 22 -7.28 6.93 8.12
C VAL A 22 -6.46 8.16 8.49
N LEU A 23 -5.19 7.98 8.87
CA LEU A 23 -4.29 9.10 9.18
C LEU A 23 -4.07 10.02 7.97
N SER A 24 -3.79 9.47 6.78
CA SER A 24 -3.63 10.27 5.56
C SER A 24 -4.96 10.91 5.12
N GLY A 25 -6.09 10.27 5.40
CA GLY A 25 -7.43 10.81 5.17
C GLY A 25 -7.71 12.03 6.03
N TRP A 26 -7.30 12.03 7.31
CA TRP A 26 -7.36 13.22 8.16
C TRP A 26 -6.52 14.37 7.63
N LEU A 27 -5.28 14.08 7.22
CA LEU A 27 -4.41 15.11 6.60
C LEU A 27 -5.04 15.67 5.33
N TYR A 28 -5.63 14.80 4.49
CA TYR A 28 -6.30 15.22 3.27
C TYR A 28 -7.58 16.04 3.54
N PHE A 29 -8.34 15.67 4.57
CA PHE A 29 -9.51 16.43 5.02
C PHE A 29 -9.13 17.86 5.41
N PHE A 30 -8.13 18.01 6.29
CA PHE A 30 -7.65 19.34 6.70
C PHE A 30 -7.01 20.11 5.54
N PHE A 31 -6.28 19.43 4.64
CA PHE A 31 -5.75 20.03 3.42
C PHE A 31 -6.86 20.63 2.56
N THR A 32 -7.97 19.90 2.41
CA THR A 32 -9.10 20.32 1.56
C THR A 32 -9.84 21.51 2.19
N LEU A 33 -9.94 21.54 3.51
CA LEU A 33 -10.54 22.67 4.24
C LEU A 33 -9.63 23.90 4.30
N GLY A 34 -8.31 23.72 4.26
CA GLY A 34 -7.33 24.78 4.54
C GLY A 34 -7.26 25.16 6.02
N ALA A 35 -7.94 24.41 6.89
CA ALA A 35 -8.00 24.62 8.32
C ALA A 35 -8.24 23.29 9.05
N ILE A 36 -7.81 23.24 10.31
CA ILE A 36 -8.22 22.23 11.28
C ILE A 36 -9.51 22.72 11.91
N ASP A 37 -10.59 22.02 11.59
CA ASP A 37 -11.92 22.26 12.13
C ASP A 37 -12.51 20.95 12.67
N LEU A 38 -12.59 20.85 13.99
CA LEU A 38 -13.09 19.74 14.80
C LEU A 38 -14.18 20.26 15.75
N TRP A 39 -15.28 20.69 15.15
CA TRP A 39 -16.44 21.17 15.88
C TRP A 39 -16.94 20.14 16.91
N PRO A 40 -17.35 20.57 18.12
CA PRO A 40 -17.41 21.95 18.63
C PRO A 40 -16.14 22.43 19.36
N PHE A 41 -15.06 21.65 19.38
CA PHE A 41 -13.95 21.85 20.32
C PHE A 41 -12.79 22.69 19.77
N VAL A 42 -12.48 22.52 18.48
CA VAL A 42 -11.43 23.27 17.78
C VAL A 42 -12.05 23.77 16.48
N THR A 43 -12.04 25.07 16.23
CA THR A 43 -12.68 25.65 15.03
C THR A 43 -11.73 26.63 14.36
N ASP A 44 -11.71 26.62 13.03
CA ASP A 44 -11.04 27.60 12.18
C ASP A 44 -9.54 27.82 12.45
N VAL A 45 -8.79 26.78 12.84
CA VAL A 45 -7.33 26.89 12.98
C VAL A 45 -6.69 26.78 11.60
N PRO A 46 -6.08 27.84 11.03
CA PRO A 46 -5.53 27.77 9.67
C PRO A 46 -4.44 26.71 9.55
N ALA A 47 -4.49 25.90 8.50
CA ALA A 47 -3.55 24.81 8.27
C ALA A 47 -3.03 24.84 6.83
N ALA A 48 -1.73 25.09 6.67
CA ALA A 48 -1.04 25.02 5.39
C ALA A 48 -0.42 23.63 5.23
N ILE A 49 -1.21 22.68 4.72
CA ILE A 49 -0.72 21.33 4.41
C ILE A 49 -0.18 21.31 2.96
N PRO A 50 1.05 20.85 2.72
CA PRO A 50 1.63 20.81 1.38
C PRO A 50 0.97 19.76 0.49
N GLY A 51 1.26 19.83 -0.82
CA GLY A 51 0.79 18.86 -1.81
C GLY A 51 -0.37 19.38 -2.66
N ASP A 52 -0.98 18.45 -3.40
CA ASP A 52 -2.17 18.75 -4.20
C ASP A 52 -3.25 17.67 -4.00
N ARG A 53 -4.44 17.94 -4.53
CA ARG A 53 -5.58 17.03 -4.43
C ARG A 53 -5.27 15.64 -4.99
N ARG A 54 -4.49 15.56 -6.08
CA ARG A 54 -4.14 14.28 -6.72
C ARG A 54 -3.23 13.46 -5.81
N ALA A 55 -2.21 14.08 -5.23
CA ALA A 55 -1.26 13.42 -4.35
C ALA A 55 -1.93 12.89 -3.09
N TRP A 56 -2.80 13.70 -2.46
CA TRP A 56 -3.52 13.27 -1.27
C TRP A 56 -4.58 12.19 -1.54
N ASN A 57 -5.28 12.27 -2.69
CA ASN A 57 -6.14 11.18 -3.15
C ASN A 57 -5.36 9.87 -3.27
N MET A 58 -4.19 9.91 -3.90
CA MET A 58 -3.34 8.73 -4.04
C MET A 58 -2.85 8.22 -2.68
N ALA A 59 -2.36 9.10 -1.81
CA ALA A 59 -1.90 8.74 -0.46
C ALA A 59 -3.00 8.06 0.38
N HIS A 60 -4.25 8.49 0.24
CA HIS A 60 -5.39 7.88 0.93
C HIS A 60 -5.78 6.53 0.31
N LEU A 61 -5.95 6.49 -1.02
CA LEU A 61 -6.40 5.29 -1.72
C LEU A 61 -5.36 4.17 -1.74
N GLU A 62 -4.06 4.48 -1.77
CA GLU A 62 -3.00 3.46 -1.71
C GLU A 62 -3.08 2.68 -0.39
N GLY A 63 -3.28 3.35 0.74
CA GLY A 63 -3.44 2.68 2.04
C GLY A 63 -4.70 1.81 2.10
N ILE A 64 -5.85 2.32 1.61
CA ILE A 64 -7.11 1.56 1.57
C ILE A 64 -6.97 0.32 0.68
N THR A 65 -6.49 0.52 -0.55
CA THR A 65 -6.45 -0.51 -1.58
C THR A 65 -5.47 -1.60 -1.20
N ASN A 66 -4.23 -1.23 -0.86
CA ASN A 66 -3.22 -2.21 -0.46
C ASN A 66 -3.57 -2.89 0.85
N GLY A 67 -4.14 -2.17 1.81
CA GLY A 67 -4.62 -2.74 3.07
C GLY A 67 -5.68 -3.81 2.84
N THR A 68 -6.66 -3.52 1.99
CA THR A 68 -7.71 -4.46 1.59
C THR A 68 -7.14 -5.67 0.85
N MET A 69 -6.18 -5.46 -0.07
CA MET A 69 -5.51 -6.55 -0.77
C MET A 69 -4.77 -7.49 0.18
N LEU A 70 -4.03 -6.96 1.18
CA LEU A 70 -3.34 -7.81 2.16
C LEU A 70 -4.33 -8.63 3.01
N ILE A 71 -5.43 -8.01 3.44
CA ILE A 71 -6.52 -8.72 4.15
C ILE A 71 -7.10 -9.82 3.26
N ALA A 72 -7.37 -9.53 2.00
CA ALA A 72 -7.92 -10.49 1.05
C ALA A 72 -6.97 -11.67 0.79
N ILE A 73 -5.66 -11.42 0.63
CA ILE A 73 -4.66 -12.48 0.47
C ILE A 73 -4.59 -13.35 1.73
N GLY A 74 -4.60 -12.74 2.92
CA GLY A 74 -4.59 -13.47 4.19
C GLY A 74 -5.85 -14.34 4.36
N ALA A 75 -7.03 -13.77 4.13
CA ALA A 75 -8.31 -14.46 4.22
C ALA A 75 -8.41 -15.62 3.20
N GLY A 76 -8.08 -15.33 1.93
CA GLY A 76 -8.09 -16.27 0.82
C GLY A 76 -6.94 -17.29 0.80
N GLY A 77 -5.99 -17.21 1.74
CA GLY A 77 -4.79 -18.04 1.76
C GLY A 77 -5.02 -19.55 1.81
N ALA A 78 -6.21 -19.99 2.20
CA ALA A 78 -6.63 -21.40 2.14
C ALA A 78 -6.75 -21.93 0.69
N TYR A 79 -7.05 -21.06 -0.27
CA TYR A 79 -7.13 -21.38 -1.70
C TYR A 79 -5.79 -21.28 -2.43
N ILE A 80 -4.71 -20.91 -1.72
CA ILE A 80 -3.39 -20.67 -2.31
C ILE A 80 -2.44 -21.80 -1.93
N ARG A 81 -2.21 -22.74 -2.84
CA ARG A 81 -1.31 -23.88 -2.61
C ARG A 81 0.09 -23.56 -3.13
N LEU A 82 1.01 -23.25 -2.22
CA LEU A 82 2.42 -23.00 -2.50
C LEU A 82 3.31 -23.79 -1.51
N GLY A 83 4.53 -24.11 -1.94
CA GLY A 83 5.59 -24.65 -1.05
C GLY A 83 6.17 -23.56 -0.14
N GLU A 84 6.90 -23.96 0.91
CA GLU A 84 7.33 -23.07 1.99
C GLU A 84 8.13 -21.84 1.52
N ARG A 85 9.09 -22.04 0.61
CA ARG A 85 9.88 -20.94 0.00
C ARG A 85 9.00 -19.96 -0.76
N ALA A 86 8.10 -20.47 -1.61
CA ALA A 86 7.20 -19.64 -2.40
C ALA A 86 6.20 -18.88 -1.52
N GLN A 87 5.75 -19.47 -0.41
CA GLN A 87 4.93 -18.75 0.57
C GLN A 87 5.70 -17.62 1.26
N ALA A 88 6.97 -17.84 1.63
CA ALA A 88 7.81 -16.79 2.19
C ALA A 88 8.02 -15.65 1.19
N MET A 89 8.28 -15.98 -0.07
CA MET A 89 8.41 -14.99 -1.15
C MET A 89 7.13 -14.20 -1.34
N LEU A 90 5.97 -14.86 -1.43
CA LEU A 90 4.67 -14.19 -1.54
C LEU A 90 4.43 -13.25 -0.36
N PHE A 91 4.71 -13.71 0.86
CA PHE A 91 4.52 -12.90 2.07
C PHE A 91 5.34 -11.61 2.03
N TRP A 92 6.64 -11.70 1.76
CA TRP A 92 7.51 -10.52 1.71
C TRP A 92 7.22 -9.62 0.52
N ALA A 93 6.88 -10.20 -0.64
CA ALA A 93 6.45 -9.46 -1.82
C ALA A 93 5.16 -8.66 -1.55
N ALA A 94 4.22 -9.26 -0.82
CA ALA A 94 2.98 -8.63 -0.41
C ALA A 94 3.22 -7.46 0.55
N LEU A 95 4.05 -7.65 1.58
CA LEU A 95 4.42 -6.57 2.49
C LEU A 95 5.16 -5.44 1.77
N ALA A 96 6.08 -5.80 0.86
CA ALA A 96 6.83 -4.83 0.09
C ALA A 96 5.91 -3.94 -0.74
N PHE A 97 5.02 -4.51 -1.56
CA PHE A 97 4.12 -3.67 -2.36
C PHE A 97 3.12 -2.90 -1.48
N GLY A 98 2.60 -3.52 -0.42
CA GLY A 98 1.59 -2.86 0.39
C GLY A 98 2.12 -1.61 1.11
N TRP A 99 3.26 -1.73 1.78
CA TRP A 99 3.86 -0.62 2.51
C TRP A 99 4.61 0.36 1.59
N MET A 100 5.33 -0.14 0.59
CA MET A 100 6.17 0.70 -0.27
C MET A 100 5.41 1.33 -1.45
N PHE A 101 4.12 1.06 -1.64
CA PHE A 101 3.24 1.97 -2.39
C PHE A 101 2.60 3.03 -1.48
N THR A 102 2.19 2.65 -0.27
CA THR A 102 1.47 3.54 0.65
C THR A 102 2.34 4.65 1.24
N LEU A 103 3.50 4.32 1.84
CA LEU A 103 4.35 5.31 2.50
C LEU A 103 4.95 6.32 1.50
N PRO A 104 5.48 5.89 0.34
CA PRO A 104 5.89 6.81 -0.73
C PRO A 104 4.77 7.73 -1.23
N ALA A 105 3.53 7.26 -1.34
CA ALA A 105 2.42 8.12 -1.76
C ALA A 105 2.14 9.25 -0.76
N ILE A 106 2.18 8.95 0.55
CA ILE A 106 2.09 9.97 1.61
C ILE A 106 3.27 10.94 1.55
N ALA A 107 4.50 10.43 1.39
CA ALA A 107 5.69 11.26 1.27
C ALA A 107 5.62 12.20 0.05
N ASN A 108 5.15 11.70 -1.09
CA ASN A 108 4.93 12.50 -2.30
C ASN A 108 3.93 13.64 -2.08
N ALA A 109 2.87 13.42 -1.30
CA ALA A 109 1.93 14.48 -0.94
C ALA A 109 2.60 15.53 -0.05
N LEU A 110 3.36 15.09 0.97
CA LEU A 110 4.03 15.98 1.91
C LEU A 110 5.15 16.83 1.29
N PHE A 111 5.93 16.27 0.36
CA PHE A 111 7.08 16.94 -0.23
C PHE A 111 6.81 17.53 -1.61
N GLY A 112 5.57 17.43 -2.10
CA GLY A 112 5.17 17.94 -3.42
C GLY A 112 5.73 17.13 -4.61
N THR A 113 6.54 16.09 -4.36
CA THR A 113 7.18 15.24 -5.36
C THR A 113 6.23 14.18 -5.93
N ARG A 114 6.67 13.43 -6.95
CA ARG A 114 5.90 12.26 -7.45
C ARG A 114 6.65 10.93 -7.41
N GLY A 115 7.97 10.93 -7.34
CA GLY A 115 8.76 9.69 -7.29
C GLY A 115 8.55 8.79 -8.51
N LEU A 116 8.12 9.35 -9.65
CA LEU A 116 7.81 8.62 -10.88
C LEU A 116 9.01 8.55 -11.83
N GLU A 117 9.94 9.49 -11.70
CA GLU A 117 11.09 9.63 -12.57
C GLU A 117 12.31 10.02 -11.75
N PHE A 118 13.42 9.31 -11.97
CA PHE A 118 14.71 9.71 -11.38
C PHE A 118 15.18 11.01 -12.02
N GLY A 119 15.49 12.03 -11.21
CA GLY A 119 15.81 13.38 -11.66
C GLY A 119 14.68 14.40 -11.47
N GLY A 120 13.51 14.00 -10.95
CA GLY A 120 12.43 14.92 -10.57
C GLY A 120 11.33 15.12 -11.61
N GLY A 121 11.56 14.77 -12.88
CA GLY A 121 10.57 14.89 -13.96
C GLY A 121 9.95 16.29 -14.07
N PRO A 122 8.72 16.42 -14.61
CA PRO A 122 8.03 17.71 -14.73
C PRO A 122 7.41 18.19 -13.41
N PHE A 123 7.65 17.49 -12.30
CA PHE A 123 6.95 17.72 -11.04
C PHE A 123 7.72 18.68 -10.13
N PRO A 124 7.01 19.54 -9.40
CA PRO A 124 7.65 20.39 -8.39
C PRO A 124 8.18 19.54 -7.22
N GLY A 125 9.03 20.15 -6.38
CA GLY A 125 9.58 19.52 -5.18
C GLY A 125 11.09 19.26 -5.27
N ASP A 126 11.65 18.79 -4.16
CA ASP A 126 13.08 18.53 -4.06
C ASP A 126 13.48 17.27 -4.84
N VAL A 127 14.46 17.41 -5.73
CA VAL A 127 14.94 16.33 -6.62
C VAL A 127 15.55 15.18 -5.82
N THR A 128 16.28 15.47 -4.74
CA THR A 128 16.89 14.45 -3.89
C THR A 128 15.81 13.64 -3.18
N ILE A 129 14.79 14.28 -2.60
CA ILE A 129 13.65 13.61 -1.98
C ILE A 129 12.90 12.76 -3.02
N ASN A 130 12.62 13.32 -4.20
CA ASN A 130 11.98 12.58 -5.28
C ASN A 130 12.74 11.30 -5.65
N ASN A 131 14.07 11.38 -5.75
CA ASN A 131 14.90 10.24 -6.11
C ASN A 131 14.90 9.15 -5.03
N ILE A 132 14.90 9.54 -3.76
CA ILE A 132 14.76 8.59 -2.64
C ILE A 132 13.41 7.87 -2.74
N ILE A 133 12.32 8.61 -2.97
CA ILE A 133 10.98 8.05 -3.11
C ILE A 133 10.87 7.14 -4.35
N PHE A 134 11.44 7.55 -5.47
CA PHE A 134 11.52 6.74 -6.69
C PHE A 134 12.20 5.39 -6.43
N LEU A 135 13.36 5.40 -5.77
CA LEU A 135 14.10 4.17 -5.42
C LEU A 135 13.33 3.33 -4.40
N ALA A 136 12.64 3.95 -3.45
CA ALA A 136 11.76 3.25 -2.51
C ALA A 136 10.59 2.53 -3.20
N GLY A 137 10.16 2.99 -4.38
CA GLY A 137 9.12 2.34 -5.18
C GLY A 137 9.54 1.03 -5.85
N TRP A 138 10.84 0.78 -6.04
CA TRP A 138 11.33 -0.42 -6.74
C TRP A 138 10.98 -1.74 -6.04
N PRO A 139 11.19 -1.89 -4.72
CA PRO A 139 10.74 -3.07 -3.99
C PRO A 139 9.23 -3.33 -4.13
N ALA A 140 8.39 -2.29 -4.11
CA ALA A 140 6.96 -2.44 -4.33
C ALA A 140 6.65 -2.93 -5.75
N MET A 141 7.26 -2.30 -6.75
CA MET A 141 7.10 -2.68 -8.15
C MET A 141 7.50 -4.13 -8.39
N ILE A 142 8.66 -4.58 -7.89
CA ILE A 142 9.08 -5.98 -8.03
C ILE A 142 8.13 -6.90 -7.23
N GLY A 143 7.78 -6.49 -6.00
CA GLY A 143 6.91 -7.23 -5.10
C GLY A 143 5.53 -7.50 -5.67
N VAL A 144 4.86 -6.51 -6.28
CA VAL A 144 3.51 -6.70 -6.82
C VAL A 144 3.49 -7.72 -7.96
N HIS A 145 4.46 -7.66 -8.88
CA HIS A 145 4.54 -8.61 -9.99
C HIS A 145 4.83 -10.03 -9.50
N LEU A 146 5.75 -10.17 -8.55
CA LEU A 146 6.07 -11.45 -7.93
C LEU A 146 4.86 -12.03 -7.16
N ALA A 147 4.16 -11.19 -6.40
CA ALA A 147 2.99 -11.59 -5.64
C ALA A 147 1.86 -12.07 -6.56
N VAL A 148 1.56 -11.33 -7.63
CA VAL A 148 0.55 -11.72 -8.62
C VAL A 148 0.89 -13.07 -9.26
N ALA A 149 2.14 -13.26 -9.69
CA ALA A 149 2.59 -14.52 -10.29
C ALA A 149 2.42 -15.71 -9.31
N LEU A 150 2.80 -15.53 -8.04
CA LEU A 150 2.70 -16.58 -7.02
C LEU A 150 1.25 -16.85 -6.60
N LEU A 151 0.40 -15.83 -6.53
CA LEU A 151 -1.03 -15.99 -6.24
C LEU A 151 -1.74 -16.77 -7.34
N LEU A 152 -1.51 -16.40 -8.61
CA LEU A 152 -2.06 -17.11 -9.77
C LEU A 152 -1.59 -18.57 -9.80
N TRP A 153 -0.28 -18.79 -9.64
CA TRP A 153 0.29 -20.13 -9.57
C TRP A 153 -0.32 -20.94 -8.42
N GLY A 154 -0.40 -20.35 -7.23
CA GLY A 154 -0.89 -21.04 -6.04
C GLY A 154 -2.37 -21.39 -6.11
N ALA A 155 -3.19 -20.49 -6.65
CA ALA A 155 -4.61 -20.73 -6.92
C ALA A 155 -4.79 -21.83 -7.98
N TRP A 156 -4.01 -21.80 -9.05
CA TRP A 156 -4.03 -22.83 -10.09
C TRP A 156 -3.65 -24.21 -9.55
N GLN A 157 -2.60 -24.30 -8.73
CA GLN A 157 -2.23 -25.55 -8.07
C GLN A 157 -3.36 -26.07 -7.18
N HIS A 158 -4.01 -25.20 -6.42
CA HIS A 158 -5.16 -25.59 -5.60
C HIS A 158 -6.29 -26.18 -6.45
N HIS A 159 -6.66 -25.51 -7.54
CA HIS A 159 -7.70 -25.98 -8.46
C HIS A 159 -7.36 -27.35 -9.08
N ARG A 160 -6.15 -27.55 -9.59
CA ARG A 160 -5.71 -28.83 -10.17
C ARG A 160 -5.78 -29.99 -9.18
N HIS A 161 -5.43 -29.75 -7.92
CA HIS A 161 -5.49 -30.77 -6.87
C HIS A 161 -6.92 -31.07 -6.40
N ALA A 162 -7.83 -30.09 -6.47
CA ALA A 162 -9.24 -30.32 -6.16
C ALA A 162 -9.91 -31.16 -7.26
N GLY A 163 -9.63 -30.87 -8.54
CA GLY A 163 -10.18 -31.61 -9.68
C GLY A 163 -9.67 -33.05 -9.81
N SER A 164 -8.50 -33.37 -9.25
CA SER A 164 -7.98 -34.76 -9.24
C SER A 164 -8.59 -35.65 -8.15
N ARG A 165 -9.48 -35.12 -7.31
CA ARG A 165 -10.15 -35.85 -6.20
C ARG A 165 -11.66 -36.04 -6.45
N ALA A 166 -12.18 -35.50 -7.55
CA ALA A 166 -13.53 -35.73 -8.04
C ALA A 166 -13.51 -36.82 -9.10
#